data_AF-A0A1G8UCV8-F1
#
_entry.id   AF-A0A1G8UCV8-F1
#
_cell.length_a   1.000
_cell.length_b   1.000
_cell.length_c   1.000
_cell.angle_alpha   90.00
_cell.angle_beta   90.00
_cell.angle_gamma   90.00
#
_symmetry.space_group_name_H-M   'P 1'
#
loop_
_entity.id
_entity.type
_entity.pdbx_description
1 polymer ?
#
loop_
_entity_poly.entity_id
_entity_poly.type
_entity_poly.pdbx_seq_one_letter_code
_entity_poly.pdbx_strand_id
1 'polypeptide(L)'
;MWRDEARKANSPNKRRTYFQRSGVLALLSLVPLRISDVNAIIVGEHLKRLDDGWFLTISSNKTGYRHNGPLHHSLTRYLDDLLLYGESGPVLPRYAQRMGTPLFATETNEHLSSRTLAYNFKVATGGHTPHIVRTLVHDALAKYGAYGAQLARILCGQTSPETAKSYEINADRVRVEKGQETLSQIQTNVLSRSGGATDPSTGRSAEAGPTKKPKTTRQINQGSPAHSSVASTSSRYPYGPRAWSKSPVPGRSCPTSGNHRGAE
;
A
#
# COMPACT_ATOMS: atom_id res chain seq x y z
N MET A 1 0.52 22.08 -7.10
CA MET A 1 0.40 20.95 -6.14
C MET A 1 0.22 21.53 -4.73
N TRP A 2 -0.46 20.89 -3.76
CA TRP A 2 -0.75 21.52 -2.44
C TRP A 2 0.48 22.05 -1.70
N ARG A 3 1.64 21.42 -1.91
CA ARG A 3 2.93 21.89 -1.40
C ARG A 3 3.33 23.27 -1.94
N ASP A 4 3.05 23.53 -3.21
CA ASP A 4 3.31 24.85 -3.84
C ASP A 4 2.34 25.90 -3.31
N GLU A 5 1.07 25.52 -3.12
CA GLU A 5 0.06 26.38 -2.49
C GLU A 5 0.46 26.74 -1.05
N ALA A 6 1.04 25.79 -0.30
CA ALA A 6 1.56 26.04 1.04
C ALA A 6 2.63 27.14 1.04
N ARG A 7 3.56 27.10 0.08
CA ARG A 7 4.64 28.09 -0.05
C ARG A 7 4.14 29.48 -0.41
N LYS A 8 3.03 29.59 -1.12
CA LYS A 8 2.39 30.86 -1.48
C LYS A 8 1.46 31.41 -0.38
N ALA A 9 1.14 30.61 0.63
CA ALA A 9 0.17 30.99 1.65
C ALA A 9 0.78 31.98 2.67
N ASN A 10 0.18 33.18 2.74
CA ASN A 10 0.56 34.22 3.68
C ASN A 10 0.10 33.95 5.13
N SER A 11 -0.94 33.13 5.31
CA SER A 11 -1.45 32.76 6.63
C SER A 11 -0.75 31.48 7.14
N PRO A 12 -0.15 31.49 8.35
CA PRO A 12 0.47 30.31 8.94
C PRO A 12 -0.47 29.10 9.02
N ASN A 13 -1.74 29.32 9.37
CA ASN A 13 -2.73 28.25 9.50
C ASN A 13 -3.10 27.63 8.15
N LYS A 14 -3.24 28.45 7.10
CA LYS A 14 -3.46 27.95 5.73
C LYS A 14 -2.24 27.18 5.23
N ARG A 15 -1.04 27.73 5.44
CA ARG A 15 0.24 27.10 5.07
C ARG A 15 0.39 25.72 5.72
N ARG A 16 0.16 25.63 7.03
CA ARG A 16 0.14 24.36 7.79
C ARG A 16 -0.84 23.36 7.19
N THR A 17 -2.08 23.80 6.95
CA THR A 17 -3.12 22.95 6.35
C THR A 17 -2.70 22.40 4.99
N TYR A 18 -2.09 23.22 4.13
CA TYR A 18 -1.64 22.81 2.81
C TYR A 18 -0.45 21.84 2.85
N PHE A 19 0.50 22.05 3.76
CA PHE A 19 1.55 21.05 4.00
C PHE A 19 0.97 19.73 4.53
N GLN A 20 0.04 19.77 5.48
CA GLN A 20 -0.66 18.58 5.97
C GLN A 20 -1.39 17.82 4.87
N ARG A 21 -2.10 18.52 3.97
CA ARG A 21 -2.73 17.92 2.78
C ARG A 21 -1.72 17.24 1.88
N SER A 22 -0.61 17.92 1.59
CA SER A 22 0.44 17.35 0.73
C SER A 22 1.11 16.14 1.38
N GLY A 23 1.37 16.19 2.68
CA GLY A 23 2.04 15.15 3.44
C GLY A 23 1.18 13.91 3.61
N VAL A 24 -0.11 14.06 3.98
CA VAL A 24 -1.02 12.90 4.11
C VAL A 24 -1.26 12.22 2.78
N LEU A 25 -1.39 12.99 1.70
CA LEU A 25 -1.53 12.45 0.35
C LEU A 25 -0.28 11.66 -0.04
N ALA A 26 0.90 12.28 0.04
CA ALA A 26 2.16 11.64 -0.33
C ALA A 26 2.43 10.37 0.49
N LEU A 27 2.27 10.45 1.82
CA LEU A 27 2.51 9.32 2.72
C LEU A 27 1.60 8.15 2.40
N LEU A 28 0.28 8.39 2.28
CA LEU A 28 -0.66 7.30 2.00
C LEU A 28 -0.44 6.68 0.62
N SER A 29 -0.08 7.48 -0.39
CA SER A 29 0.20 6.99 -1.75
C SER A 29 1.35 6.00 -1.82
N LEU A 30 2.32 6.08 -0.91
CA LEU A 30 3.50 5.21 -0.88
C LEU A 30 3.48 4.18 0.25
N VAL A 31 2.74 4.47 1.32
CA VAL A 31 2.56 3.59 2.46
C VAL A 31 1.05 3.56 2.77
N PRO A 32 0.29 2.60 2.22
CA PRO A 32 -1.18 2.60 2.25
C PRO A 32 -1.76 2.17 3.61
N LEU A 33 -1.30 2.84 4.66
CA LEU A 33 -1.76 2.70 6.04
C LEU A 33 -3.23 3.09 6.18
N ARG A 34 -3.86 2.65 7.27
CA ARG A 34 -5.17 3.19 7.64
C ARG A 34 -5.00 4.61 8.17
N ILE A 35 -5.99 5.47 7.93
CA ILE A 35 -5.94 6.86 8.39
C ILE A 35 -5.77 6.96 9.91
N SER A 36 -6.36 6.02 10.67
CA SER A 36 -6.19 5.91 12.12
C SER A 36 -4.74 5.64 12.54
N ASP A 37 -4.05 4.79 11.78
CA ASP A 37 -2.65 4.43 12.06
C ASP A 37 -1.74 5.62 11.68
N VAL A 38 -2.02 6.30 10.57
CA VAL A 38 -1.31 7.54 10.19
C VAL A 38 -1.47 8.63 11.26
N ASN A 39 -2.68 8.80 11.79
CA ASN A 39 -2.96 9.80 12.81
C ASN A 39 -2.22 9.56 14.14
N ALA A 40 -1.84 8.31 14.40
CA ALA A 40 -1.12 7.88 15.60
C ALA A 40 0.42 7.93 15.44
N ILE A 41 0.95 8.33 14.28
CA ILE A 41 2.40 8.43 14.08
C ILE A 41 2.97 9.52 14.99
N ILE A 42 3.95 9.15 15.81
CA ILE A 42 4.69 10.02 16.71
C ILE A 42 6.10 10.18 16.15
N VAL A 43 6.57 11.43 16.08
CA VAL A 43 7.91 11.77 15.62
C VAL A 43 8.94 11.30 16.65
N GLY A 44 10.01 10.65 16.21
CA GLY A 44 11.04 10.07 17.09
C GLY A 44 10.76 8.64 17.54
N GLU A 45 9.49 8.28 17.70
CA GLU A 45 9.08 6.93 18.11
C GLU A 45 8.75 6.06 16.89
N HIS A 46 7.69 6.43 16.17
CA HIS A 46 7.21 5.69 15.00
C HIS A 46 7.96 6.11 13.73
N LEU A 47 8.28 7.40 13.61
CA LEU A 47 8.89 7.98 12.44
C LEU A 47 10.21 8.67 12.81
N LYS A 48 11.32 8.13 12.29
CA LYS A 48 12.68 8.60 12.60
C LYS A 48 13.32 9.26 11.39
N ARG A 49 13.91 10.44 11.57
CA ARG A 49 14.73 11.09 10.55
C ARG A 49 16.15 10.54 10.68
N LEU A 50 16.63 9.88 9.62
CA LEU A 50 18.03 9.47 9.45
C LEU A 50 18.75 10.53 8.60
N ASP A 51 19.98 10.33 8.17
CA ASP A 51 20.68 11.30 7.32
C ASP A 51 20.12 11.32 5.88
N ASP A 52 19.90 10.13 5.31
CA ASP A 52 19.50 9.90 3.92
C ASP A 52 17.98 9.90 3.69
N GLY A 53 17.19 9.86 4.77
CA GLY A 53 15.75 9.86 4.65
C GLY A 53 15.03 9.55 5.95
N TRP A 54 13.89 8.88 5.82
CA TRP A 54 12.98 8.59 6.92
C TRP A 54 12.81 7.10 7.12
N PHE A 55 12.73 6.66 8.36
CA PHE A 55 12.49 5.27 8.73
C PHE A 55 11.17 5.17 9.50
N LEU A 56 10.30 4.25 9.09
CA LEU A 56 9.01 4.03 9.71
C LEU A 56 9.00 2.70 10.45
N THR A 57 8.63 2.75 11.73
CA THR A 57 8.27 1.59 12.55
C THR A 57 6.89 1.82 13.16
N ILE A 58 5.88 1.12 12.69
CA ILE A 58 4.52 1.23 13.24
C ILE A 58 3.77 -0.09 13.16
N SER A 59 2.97 -0.38 14.18
CA SER A 59 2.05 -1.52 14.19
C SER A 59 0.63 -1.02 13.94
N SER A 60 -0.12 -1.66 13.04
CA SER A 60 -1.51 -1.31 12.80
C SER A 60 -2.37 -1.64 14.01
N ASN A 61 -3.16 -0.70 14.50
CA ASN A 61 -4.04 -0.91 15.65
C ASN A 61 -5.11 -1.98 15.39
N LYS A 62 -5.51 -2.14 14.12
CA LYS A 62 -6.58 -3.09 13.75
C LYS A 62 -6.09 -4.52 13.59
N THR A 63 -4.88 -4.71 13.06
CA THR A 63 -4.40 -6.04 12.65
C THR A 63 -3.12 -6.48 13.35
N GLY A 64 -2.46 -5.58 14.10
CA GLY A 64 -1.15 -5.82 14.69
C GLY A 64 -0.01 -5.90 13.66
N TYR A 65 -0.30 -5.78 12.36
CA TYR A 65 0.73 -5.88 11.32
C TYR A 65 1.74 -4.74 11.47
N ARG A 66 3.02 -5.10 11.46
CA ARG A 66 4.13 -4.16 11.67
C ARG A 66 4.75 -3.74 10.34
N HIS A 67 4.66 -2.45 10.04
CA HIS A 67 5.50 -1.80 9.03
C HIS A 67 6.82 -1.42 9.67
N ASN A 68 7.93 -1.87 9.09
CA ASN A 68 9.27 -1.63 9.62
C ASN A 68 10.26 -1.52 8.46
N GLY A 69 10.69 -0.30 8.14
CA GLY A 69 11.66 -0.09 7.08
C GLY A 69 11.89 1.36 6.67
N PRO A 70 12.88 1.59 5.79
CA PRO A 70 13.12 2.88 5.20
C PRO A 70 11.94 3.28 4.30
N LEU A 71 11.61 4.57 4.33
CA LEU A 71 10.64 5.18 3.45
C LEU A 71 11.31 5.59 2.14
N HIS A 72 10.54 5.56 1.06
CA HIS A 72 11.02 5.97 -0.25
C HIS A 72 11.49 7.45 -0.23
N HIS A 73 12.64 7.74 -0.83
CA HIS A 73 13.30 9.06 -0.76
C HIS A 73 12.42 10.23 -1.25
N SER A 74 11.46 9.96 -2.14
CA SER A 74 10.51 10.98 -2.62
C SER A 74 9.60 11.53 -1.52
N LEU A 75 9.42 10.81 -0.40
CA LEU A 75 8.66 11.27 0.77
C LEU A 75 9.41 12.31 1.58
N THR A 76 10.75 12.33 1.53
CA THR A 76 11.59 13.15 2.43
C THR A 76 11.17 14.61 2.41
N ARG A 77 11.01 15.20 1.22
CA ARG A 77 10.60 16.62 1.09
C ARG A 77 9.22 16.93 1.66
N TYR A 78 8.31 15.96 1.72
CA TYR A 78 6.96 16.17 2.25
C TYR A 78 6.96 16.03 3.77
N LEU A 79 7.72 15.08 4.31
CA LEU A 79 7.85 14.87 5.75
C LEU A 79 8.68 15.99 6.41
N ASP A 80 9.74 16.44 5.75
CA ASP A 80 10.55 17.58 6.18
C ASP A 80 9.69 18.86 6.24
N ASP A 81 8.86 19.10 5.22
CA ASP A 81 7.92 20.21 5.19
C ASP A 81 6.84 20.12 6.30
N LEU A 82 6.45 18.91 6.76
CA LEU A 82 5.53 18.75 7.90
C LEU A 82 6.18 19.10 9.24
N LEU A 83 7.51 19.04 9.34
CA LEU A 83 8.21 19.52 10.52
C LEU A 83 8.40 21.04 10.47
N LEU A 84 8.76 21.55 9.29
CA LEU A 84 9.11 22.96 9.10
C LEU A 84 7.89 23.86 8.94
N TYR A 85 6.79 23.35 8.39
CA TYR A 85 5.62 24.14 8.00
C TYR A 85 5.95 25.40 7.18
N GLY A 86 6.97 25.30 6.33
CA GLY A 86 7.45 26.37 5.45
C GLY A 86 8.41 27.35 6.11
N GLU A 87 8.81 27.13 7.36
CA GLU A 87 9.91 27.86 7.98
C GLU A 87 11.23 27.45 7.33
N SER A 88 12.07 28.44 7.03
CA SER A 88 13.44 28.21 6.58
C SER A 88 14.28 27.70 7.73
N GLY A 89 15.12 26.70 7.47
CA GLY A 89 16.09 26.23 8.45
C GLY A 89 16.44 24.76 8.28
N PRO A 90 17.42 24.28 9.05
CA PRO A 90 17.76 22.87 9.07
C PRO A 90 16.62 22.03 9.66
N VAL A 91 16.33 20.89 9.02
CA VAL A 91 15.31 19.94 9.48
C VAL A 91 15.65 19.30 10.82
N LEU A 92 16.93 18.96 11.05
CA LEU A 92 17.32 18.17 12.23
C LEU A 92 17.01 18.87 13.57
N PRO A 93 17.29 20.18 13.76
CA PRO A 93 16.84 20.87 14.97
C PRO A 93 15.32 20.88 15.16
N ARG A 94 14.55 21.02 14.08
CA ARG A 94 13.07 20.94 14.15
C ARG A 94 12.58 19.54 14.45
N TYR A 95 13.23 18.52 13.90
CA TYR A 95 12.96 17.13 14.23
C TYR A 95 13.18 16.89 15.74
N ALA A 96 14.31 17.33 16.29
CA ALA A 96 14.61 17.21 17.71
C ALA A 96 13.54 17.90 18.59
N GLN A 97 13.12 19.12 18.22
CA GLN A 97 12.05 19.84 18.92
C GLN A 97 10.69 19.15 18.85
N ARG A 98 10.44 18.37 17.80
CA ARG A 98 9.15 17.72 17.53
C ARG A 98 9.12 16.26 18.01
N MET A 99 10.22 15.73 18.54
CA MET A 99 10.23 14.38 19.11
C MET A 99 9.16 14.24 20.20
N GLY A 100 8.47 13.11 20.20
CA GLY A 100 7.36 12.82 21.13
C GLY A 100 6.03 13.49 20.74
N THR A 101 5.99 14.26 19.65
CA THR A 101 4.75 14.90 19.17
C THR A 101 4.16 14.16 17.96
N PRO A 102 2.84 14.32 17.68
CA PRO A 102 2.22 13.73 16.51
C PRO A 102 2.79 14.31 15.21
N LEU A 103 3.00 13.49 14.18
CA LEU A 103 3.44 13.96 12.86
C LEU A 103 2.47 15.00 12.28
N PHE A 104 1.17 14.68 12.33
CA PHE A 104 0.08 15.55 11.92
C PHE A 104 -0.53 16.22 13.14
N ALA A 105 -0.06 17.41 13.44
CA ALA A 105 -0.44 18.13 14.66
C ALA A 105 -1.03 19.52 14.42
N THR A 106 -1.78 20.00 15.40
CA THR A 106 -2.17 21.41 15.53
C THR A 106 -0.93 22.29 15.75
N GLU A 107 -1.13 23.61 15.86
CA GLU A 107 -0.06 24.54 16.24
C GLU A 107 0.49 24.30 17.65
N THR A 108 -0.35 23.76 18.55
CA THR A 108 -0.02 23.41 19.93
C THR A 108 0.57 22.00 20.07
N ASN A 109 0.95 21.37 18.96
CA ASN A 109 1.49 19.99 18.92
C ASN A 109 0.50 18.90 19.38
N GLU A 110 -0.80 19.17 19.39
CA GLU A 110 -1.82 18.17 19.69
C GLU A 110 -2.19 17.36 18.44
N HIS A 111 -2.73 16.15 18.65
CA HIS A 111 -3.21 15.33 17.54
C HIS A 111 -4.30 16.07 16.75
N LEU A 112 -4.17 16.06 15.42
CA LEU A 112 -5.35 16.29 14.59
C LEU A 112 -6.36 15.17 14.80
N SER A 113 -7.64 15.48 14.68
CA SER A 113 -8.65 14.43 14.63
C SER A 113 -8.48 13.61 13.34
N SER A 114 -8.68 12.29 13.42
CA SER A 114 -8.68 11.42 12.24
C SER A 114 -9.67 11.90 11.17
N ARG A 115 -10.77 12.55 11.57
CA ARG A 115 -11.76 13.16 10.66
C ARG A 115 -11.15 14.35 9.91
N THR A 116 -10.43 15.22 10.58
CA THR A 116 -9.73 16.36 9.97
C THR A 116 -8.67 15.87 8.99
N LEU A 117 -7.90 14.85 9.37
CA LEU A 117 -6.87 14.29 8.50
C LEU A 117 -7.47 13.61 7.25
N ALA A 118 -8.55 12.84 7.42
CA ALA A 118 -9.30 12.27 6.31
C ALA A 118 -9.91 13.35 5.39
N TYR A 119 -10.43 14.43 5.97
CA TYR A 119 -10.95 15.56 5.20
C TYR A 119 -9.85 16.27 4.40
N ASN A 120 -8.67 16.47 4.99
CA ASN A 120 -7.52 17.02 4.29
C ASN A 120 -7.13 16.16 3.09
N PHE A 121 -7.10 14.82 3.24
CA PHE A 121 -6.89 13.91 2.11
C PHE A 121 -7.99 14.04 1.05
N LYS A 122 -9.26 14.14 1.47
CA LYS A 122 -10.41 14.30 0.56
C LYS A 122 -10.30 15.55 -0.29
N VAL A 123 -9.99 16.68 0.34
CA VAL A 123 -9.73 17.94 -0.38
C VAL A 123 -8.52 17.79 -1.30
N ALA A 124 -7.49 17.06 -0.84
CA ALA A 124 -6.27 16.89 -1.62
C ALA A 124 -6.46 16.12 -2.93
N THR A 125 -7.43 15.21 -2.95
CA THR A 125 -7.76 14.32 -4.08
C THR A 125 -8.99 14.75 -4.88
N GLY A 126 -9.60 15.88 -4.54
CA GLY A 126 -10.81 16.34 -5.23
C GLY A 126 -12.09 15.55 -4.89
N GLY A 127 -12.12 14.80 -3.79
CA GLY A 127 -13.35 14.16 -3.30
C GLY A 127 -13.23 12.74 -2.75
N HIS A 128 -12.06 12.10 -2.87
CA HIS A 128 -11.89 10.70 -2.46
C HIS A 128 -11.47 10.53 -1.01
N THR A 129 -11.95 9.47 -0.35
CA THR A 129 -11.51 9.14 1.01
C THR A 129 -10.19 8.37 1.01
N PRO A 130 -9.40 8.38 2.09
CA PRO A 130 -8.14 7.63 2.20
C PRO A 130 -8.21 6.15 1.80
N HIS A 131 -9.37 5.51 1.94
CA HIS A 131 -9.57 4.11 1.57
C HIS A 131 -9.30 3.82 0.09
N ILE A 132 -9.47 4.82 -0.79
CA ILE A 132 -9.24 4.66 -2.23
C ILE A 132 -7.80 4.22 -2.53
N VAL A 133 -6.82 4.67 -1.74
CA VAL A 133 -5.41 4.36 -2.01
C VAL A 133 -5.16 2.87 -1.89
N ARG A 134 -5.79 2.22 -0.91
CA ARG A 134 -5.69 0.77 -0.72
C ARG A 134 -6.31 0.02 -1.88
N THR A 135 -7.47 0.47 -2.37
CA THR A 135 -8.10 -0.06 -3.59
C THR A 135 -7.18 0.08 -4.79
N LEU A 136 -6.59 1.27 -5.00
CA LEU A 136 -5.68 1.51 -6.12
C LEU A 136 -4.43 0.64 -6.05
N VAL A 137 -3.87 0.38 -4.86
CA VAL A 137 -2.74 -0.54 -4.68
C VAL A 137 -3.11 -1.98 -5.07
N HIS A 138 -4.30 -2.44 -4.65
CA HIS A 138 -4.82 -3.76 -5.05
C HIS A 138 -5.01 -3.86 -6.56
N ASP A 139 -5.69 -2.90 -7.17
CA ASP A 139 -5.93 -2.87 -8.61
C ASP A 139 -4.61 -2.76 -9.41
N ALA A 140 -3.66 -1.93 -8.97
CA ALA A 140 -2.38 -1.73 -9.67
C ALA A 140 -1.48 -2.97 -9.62
N LEU A 141 -1.53 -3.75 -8.54
CA LEU A 141 -0.75 -4.97 -8.38
C LEU A 141 -1.47 -6.21 -8.93
N ALA A 142 -2.77 -6.13 -9.21
CA ALA A 142 -3.55 -7.24 -9.77
C ALA A 142 -2.98 -7.82 -11.08
N LYS A 143 -2.31 -6.99 -11.89
CA LYS A 143 -1.63 -7.41 -13.12
C LYS A 143 -0.52 -8.45 -12.91
N TYR A 144 -0.07 -8.63 -11.67
CA TYR A 144 0.91 -9.66 -11.28
C TYR A 144 0.23 -10.91 -10.68
N GLY A 145 -1.07 -11.10 -10.90
CA GLY A 145 -1.82 -12.27 -10.47
C GLY A 145 -1.82 -12.46 -8.95
N ALA A 146 -1.72 -13.73 -8.51
CA ALA A 146 -1.76 -14.09 -7.08
C ALA A 146 -0.61 -13.46 -6.27
N TYR A 147 0.58 -13.36 -6.87
CA TYR A 147 1.73 -12.70 -6.24
C TYR A 147 1.46 -11.22 -5.98
N GLY A 148 0.90 -10.52 -6.97
CA GLY A 148 0.50 -9.13 -6.84
C GLY A 148 -0.54 -8.90 -5.74
N ALA A 149 -1.57 -9.76 -5.68
CA ALA A 149 -2.58 -9.71 -4.62
C ALA A 149 -1.96 -9.93 -3.22
N GLN A 150 -1.00 -10.86 -3.10
CA GLN A 150 -0.26 -11.07 -1.86
C GLN A 150 0.57 -9.84 -1.46
N LEU A 151 1.29 -9.23 -2.42
CA LEU A 151 2.04 -7.99 -2.17
C LEU A 151 1.13 -6.85 -1.74
N ALA A 152 0.02 -6.63 -2.44
CA ALA A 152 -0.95 -5.60 -2.09
C ALA A 152 -1.49 -5.78 -0.67
N ARG A 153 -1.82 -7.02 -0.30
CA ARG A 153 -2.26 -7.40 1.05
C ARG A 153 -1.21 -7.06 2.11
N ILE A 154 0.05 -7.42 1.88
CA ILE A 154 1.18 -7.17 2.78
C ILE A 154 1.43 -5.65 2.91
N LEU A 155 1.51 -4.93 1.79
CA LEU A 155 1.70 -3.47 1.76
C LEU A 155 0.58 -2.73 2.50
N CYS A 156 -0.65 -3.24 2.42
CA CYS A 156 -1.81 -2.69 3.11
C CYS A 156 -1.94 -3.17 4.58
N GLY A 157 -1.00 -3.96 5.09
CA GLY A 157 -1.01 -4.49 6.46
C GLY A 157 -2.23 -5.37 6.79
N GLN A 158 -2.73 -6.10 5.79
CA GLN A 158 -3.87 -7.01 5.92
C GLN A 158 -3.40 -8.42 6.26
N THR A 159 -3.95 -9.01 7.32
CA THR A 159 -3.58 -10.36 7.76
C THR A 159 -4.41 -11.45 7.08
N SER A 160 -5.66 -11.16 6.67
CA SER A 160 -6.57 -12.11 6.02
C SER A 160 -6.73 -11.81 4.51
N PRO A 161 -6.67 -12.83 3.63
CA PRO A 161 -7.01 -12.71 2.20
C PRO A 161 -8.45 -12.27 1.94
N GLU A 162 -9.40 -12.71 2.76
CA GLU A 162 -10.83 -12.38 2.62
C GLU A 162 -11.06 -10.88 2.78
N THR A 163 -10.33 -10.25 3.72
CA THR A 163 -10.36 -8.79 3.90
C THR A 163 -9.77 -8.05 2.70
N ALA A 164 -8.76 -8.62 2.06
CA ALA A 164 -8.10 -8.03 0.89
C ALA A 164 -9.03 -8.02 -0.33
N LYS A 165 -9.83 -9.08 -0.52
CA LYS A 165 -10.77 -9.21 -1.65
C LYS A 165 -11.75 -8.04 -1.77
N SER A 166 -12.16 -7.43 -0.66
CA SER A 166 -13.05 -6.24 -0.67
C SER A 166 -12.44 -5.00 -1.35
N TYR A 167 -11.12 -4.98 -1.58
CA TYR A 167 -10.39 -3.88 -2.21
C TYR A 167 -10.08 -4.13 -3.70
N GLU A 168 -10.43 -5.30 -4.22
CA GLU A 168 -10.21 -5.71 -5.61
C GLU A 168 -11.40 -5.31 -6.49
N ILE A 169 -11.52 -4.03 -6.83
CA ILE A 169 -12.66 -3.55 -7.63
C ILE A 169 -12.47 -3.89 -9.11
N ASN A 170 -11.28 -3.60 -9.65
CA ASN A 170 -10.96 -3.84 -11.06
C ASN A 170 -9.98 -4.99 -11.25
N ALA A 171 -9.49 -5.58 -10.15
CA ALA A 171 -8.45 -6.61 -10.19
C ALA A 171 -8.85 -7.82 -11.04
N ASP A 172 -10.11 -8.27 -11.00
CA ASP A 172 -10.58 -9.38 -11.82
C ASP A 172 -10.47 -9.09 -13.31
N ARG A 173 -10.92 -7.90 -13.76
CA ARG A 173 -10.78 -7.46 -15.15
C ARG A 173 -9.32 -7.45 -15.59
N VAL A 174 -8.45 -6.86 -14.78
CA VAL A 174 -7.00 -6.78 -15.07
C VAL A 174 -6.36 -8.18 -15.14
N ARG A 175 -6.76 -9.09 -14.25
CA ARG A 175 -6.28 -10.48 -14.26
C ARG A 175 -6.73 -11.23 -15.52
N VAL A 176 -7.97 -11.03 -15.96
CA VAL A 176 -8.50 -11.62 -17.20
C VAL A 176 -7.73 -11.12 -18.42
N GLU A 177 -7.53 -9.80 -18.53
CA GLU A 177 -6.76 -9.18 -19.63
C GLU A 177 -5.34 -9.74 -19.69
N LYS A 178 -4.65 -9.87 -18.55
CA LYS A 178 -3.31 -10.46 -18.50
C LYS A 178 -3.30 -11.94 -18.85
N GLY A 179 -4.34 -12.68 -18.46
CA GLY A 179 -4.53 -14.07 -18.83
C GLY A 179 -4.66 -14.25 -20.35
N GLN A 180 -5.47 -13.40 -20.99
CA GLN A 180 -5.64 -13.39 -22.45
C GLN A 180 -4.34 -13.03 -23.18
N GLU A 181 -3.61 -12.03 -22.71
CA GLU A 181 -2.29 -11.66 -23.26
C GLU A 181 -1.30 -12.84 -23.18
N THR A 182 -1.25 -13.53 -22.04
CA THR A 182 -0.37 -14.68 -21.83
C THR A 182 -0.73 -15.85 -22.75
N LEU A 183 -2.02 -16.14 -22.91
CA LEU A 183 -2.49 -17.18 -23.84
C LEU A 183 -2.12 -16.84 -25.29
N SER A 184 -2.25 -15.57 -25.70
CA SER A 184 -1.87 -15.11 -27.03
C SER A 184 -0.36 -15.27 -27.30
N GLN A 185 0.48 -14.97 -26.30
CA GLN A 185 1.92 -15.18 -26.38
C GLN A 185 2.29 -16.66 -26.50
N ILE A 186 1.63 -17.53 -25.72
CA ILE A 186 1.82 -18.99 -25.81
C ILE A 186 1.44 -19.48 -27.21
N GLN A 187 0.28 -19.08 -27.73
CA GLN A 187 -0.18 -19.46 -29.06
C GLN A 187 0.83 -19.04 -30.14
N THR A 188 1.31 -17.79 -30.08
CA THR A 188 2.33 -17.28 -31.01
C THR A 188 3.60 -18.13 -30.94
N ASN A 189 4.13 -18.38 -29.73
CA ASN A 189 5.35 -19.16 -29.55
C ASN A 189 5.24 -20.61 -30.05
N VAL A 190 4.07 -21.24 -29.87
CA VAL A 190 3.81 -22.60 -30.37
C VAL A 190 3.76 -22.59 -31.90
N LEU A 191 3.01 -21.67 -32.51
CA LEU A 191 2.90 -21.57 -33.97
C LEU A 191 4.26 -21.26 -34.64
N SER A 192 5.06 -20.37 -34.05
CA SER A 192 6.42 -20.05 -34.52
C SER A 192 7.35 -21.25 -34.49
N ARG A 193 7.18 -22.17 -33.53
CA ARG A 193 7.98 -23.41 -33.46
C ARG A 193 7.50 -24.45 -34.48
N SER A 194 6.21 -24.50 -34.77
CA SER A 194 5.62 -25.43 -35.74
C SER A 194 5.87 -25.03 -37.20
N GLY A 195 6.12 -23.76 -37.48
CA GLY A 195 6.39 -23.24 -38.83
C GLY A 195 7.83 -23.44 -39.34
N GLY A 196 8.74 -23.98 -38.52
CA GLY A 196 10.15 -24.20 -38.86
C GLY A 196 10.49 -25.60 -39.40
N ALA A 197 9.51 -26.49 -39.56
CA ALA A 197 9.70 -27.83 -40.11
C ALA A 197 9.24 -27.91 -41.57
N THR A 198 9.81 -27.08 -42.44
CA THR A 198 9.89 -27.40 -43.88
C THR A 198 11.26 -28.00 -44.14
N ASP A 199 11.26 -29.33 -44.18
CA ASP A 199 12.34 -30.19 -44.64
C ASP A 199 12.60 -29.92 -46.14
N PRO A 200 13.77 -29.39 -46.55
CA PRO A 200 14.17 -29.46 -47.94
C PRO A 200 14.98 -30.74 -48.11
N SER A 201 14.28 -31.79 -48.53
CA SER A 201 14.90 -32.97 -49.13
C SER A 201 15.81 -32.55 -50.29
N THR A 202 17.13 -32.63 -50.14
CA THR A 202 18.02 -32.86 -51.30
C THR A 202 19.34 -33.50 -50.89
N GLY A 203 19.65 -34.63 -51.51
CA GLY A 203 21.04 -35.02 -51.83
C GLY A 203 21.73 -36.02 -50.90
N ARG A 204 21.50 -37.31 -51.14
CA ARG A 204 22.50 -38.37 -50.88
C ARG A 204 23.77 -38.07 -51.67
N SER A 205 24.93 -38.10 -51.01
CA SER A 205 26.13 -38.79 -51.49
C SER A 205 27.07 -39.08 -50.32
N ALA A 206 27.60 -40.29 -50.33
CA ALA A 206 28.38 -40.92 -49.27
C ALA A 206 29.84 -40.46 -49.27
N GLU A 207 30.48 -40.45 -48.09
CA GLU A 207 31.82 -41.01 -47.91
C GLU A 207 32.17 -41.24 -46.43
N ALA A 208 32.95 -42.29 -46.20
CA ALA A 208 33.22 -42.91 -44.90
C ALA A 208 34.57 -42.46 -44.32
N GLY A 209 34.69 -42.47 -42.97
CA GLY A 209 36.00 -42.38 -42.29
C GLY A 209 35.89 -42.13 -40.78
N PRO A 210 36.45 -42.97 -39.90
CA PRO A 210 36.16 -42.96 -38.46
C PRO A 210 37.26 -42.28 -37.63
N THR A 211 36.92 -41.54 -36.57
CA THR A 211 37.82 -41.36 -35.41
C THR A 211 37.14 -40.92 -34.11
N LYS A 212 37.30 -41.79 -33.10
CA LYS A 212 37.64 -41.58 -31.66
C LYS A 212 36.69 -40.79 -30.71
N LYS A 213 36.27 -41.53 -29.66
CA LYS A 213 35.71 -41.08 -28.35
C LYS A 213 36.74 -40.28 -27.51
N PRO A 214 36.33 -39.47 -26.52
CA PRO A 214 36.10 -39.93 -25.11
C PRO A 214 34.82 -39.31 -24.45
N LYS A 215 34.05 -40.02 -23.58
CA LYS A 215 34.13 -40.14 -22.09
C LYS A 215 34.20 -38.77 -21.35
N THR A 216 33.45 -38.40 -20.31
CA THR A 216 32.29 -38.87 -19.51
C THR A 216 31.90 -37.71 -18.54
N THR A 217 30.66 -37.71 -18.02
CA THR A 217 30.23 -37.19 -16.68
C THR A 217 30.11 -35.65 -16.55
N ARG A 218 28.98 -35.05 -16.12
CA ARG A 218 28.27 -35.27 -14.84
C ARG A 218 26.83 -34.69 -14.88
N GLN A 219 25.88 -35.45 -14.35
CA GLN A 219 24.50 -35.03 -14.06
C GLN A 219 24.46 -34.10 -12.84
N ILE A 220 23.60 -33.07 -12.89
CA ILE A 220 23.04 -32.41 -11.71
C ILE A 220 21.52 -32.44 -11.86
N ASN A 221 20.89 -33.26 -11.01
CA ASN A 221 19.46 -33.29 -10.73
C ASN A 221 19.06 -32.00 -10.00
N GLN A 222 18.03 -31.31 -10.46
CA GLN A 222 17.15 -30.53 -9.58
C GLN A 222 15.70 -30.82 -9.94
N GLY A 223 14.98 -31.32 -8.92
CA GLY A 223 13.63 -31.87 -9.03
C GLY A 223 12.56 -30.80 -9.23
N SER A 224 11.58 -31.17 -10.05
CA SER A 224 10.27 -30.53 -10.13
C SER A 224 9.44 -30.81 -8.87
N PRO A 225 8.73 -29.83 -8.31
CA PRO A 225 7.63 -30.09 -7.39
C PRO A 225 6.36 -30.42 -8.17
N ALA A 226 5.66 -31.44 -7.67
CA ALA A 226 4.41 -31.96 -8.18
C ALA A 226 3.28 -30.93 -8.17
N HIS A 227 2.50 -30.93 -9.25
CA HIS A 227 1.17 -30.37 -9.32
C HIS A 227 0.23 -31.15 -8.40
N SER A 228 -0.37 -30.49 -7.41
CA SER A 228 -1.57 -30.97 -6.74
C SER A 228 -2.80 -30.31 -7.36
N SER A 229 -3.60 -31.11 -8.04
CA SER A 229 -4.94 -30.76 -8.51
C SER A 229 -5.89 -30.70 -7.33
N VAL A 230 -6.45 -29.52 -7.03
CA VAL A 230 -7.58 -29.39 -6.10
C VAL A 230 -8.84 -29.14 -6.91
N ALA A 231 -9.83 -29.99 -6.69
CA ALA A 231 -11.11 -30.02 -7.34
C ALA A 231 -11.88 -28.70 -7.18
N SER A 232 -12.41 -28.22 -8.30
CA SER A 232 -13.37 -27.11 -8.39
C SER A 232 -14.75 -27.59 -7.92
N THR A 233 -15.13 -27.27 -6.69
CA THR A 233 -16.53 -27.33 -6.24
C THR A 233 -17.20 -25.98 -6.47
N SER A 234 -18.09 -25.95 -7.45
CA SER A 234 -19.06 -24.88 -7.71
C SER A 234 -20.00 -24.74 -6.51
N SER A 235 -19.88 -23.65 -5.75
CA SER A 235 -20.89 -23.23 -4.78
C SER A 235 -21.48 -21.89 -5.22
N ARG A 236 -22.72 -21.96 -5.74
CA ARG A 236 -23.61 -20.82 -5.94
C ARG A 236 -24.09 -20.36 -4.58
N TYR A 237 -23.88 -19.09 -4.20
CA TYR A 237 -24.81 -18.40 -3.30
C TYR A 237 -24.94 -16.90 -3.66
N PRO A 238 -26.16 -16.35 -3.61
CA PRO A 238 -26.46 -14.96 -3.91
C PRO A 238 -26.37 -14.11 -2.64
N TYR A 239 -25.81 -12.91 -2.73
CA TYR A 239 -25.96 -11.89 -1.68
C TYR A 239 -26.63 -10.65 -2.27
N GLY A 240 -27.90 -10.48 -1.91
CA GLY A 240 -28.57 -9.17 -1.91
C GLY A 240 -28.19 -8.35 -0.65
N PRO A 241 -28.46 -7.04 -0.65
CA PRO A 241 -27.99 -6.13 0.40
C PRO A 241 -28.81 -6.28 1.69
N ARG A 242 -28.13 -6.51 2.82
CA ARG A 242 -28.75 -6.39 4.16
C ARG A 242 -28.64 -4.95 4.66
N ALA A 243 -29.80 -4.35 4.88
CA ALA A 243 -29.98 -3.12 5.63
C ALA A 243 -29.47 -3.29 7.07
N TRP A 244 -28.69 -2.33 7.55
CA TRP A 244 -28.26 -2.25 8.94
C TRP A 244 -29.39 -1.65 9.78
N SER A 245 -30.04 -2.48 10.61
CA SER A 245 -30.89 -2.02 11.69
C SER A 245 -30.04 -1.47 12.84
N LYS A 246 -30.40 -0.27 13.32
CA LYS A 246 -29.82 0.33 14.52
C LYS A 246 -30.51 -0.28 15.74
N SER A 247 -29.75 -0.95 16.59
CA SER A 247 -30.19 -1.25 17.96
C SER A 247 -29.82 -0.10 18.90
N PRO A 248 -30.70 0.32 19.83
CA PRO A 248 -30.41 1.39 20.78
C PRO A 248 -29.53 0.89 21.94
N VAL A 249 -28.65 1.77 22.41
CA VAL A 249 -27.79 1.57 23.59
C VAL A 249 -28.58 1.98 24.85
N PRO A 250 -28.64 1.16 25.92
CA PRO A 250 -29.32 1.52 27.16
C PRO A 250 -28.48 2.45 28.03
N GLY A 251 -29.21 3.21 28.85
CA GLY A 251 -28.80 4.47 29.48
C GLY A 251 -27.65 4.43 30.49
N ARG A 252 -27.00 5.59 30.63
CA ARG A 252 -26.18 5.96 31.78
C ARG A 252 -26.85 7.14 32.49
N SER A 253 -27.25 6.90 33.72
CA SER A 253 -27.70 7.89 34.68
C SER A 253 -26.53 8.75 35.16
N CYS A 254 -26.74 10.07 35.21
CA CYS A 254 -25.84 11.03 35.85
C CYS A 254 -26.21 11.15 37.34
N PRO A 255 -25.25 11.21 38.28
CA PRO A 255 -25.53 11.64 39.63
C PRO A 255 -25.47 13.17 39.72
N THR A 256 -26.51 13.74 40.33
CA THR A 256 -26.64 15.15 40.72
C THR A 256 -25.67 15.48 41.86
N SER A 257 -24.79 16.45 41.66
CA SER A 257 -23.96 17.04 42.71
C SER A 257 -24.79 18.00 43.56
N GLY A 258 -24.80 17.75 44.87
CA GLY A 258 -25.49 18.52 45.89
C GLY A 258 -24.88 19.91 46.13
N ASN A 259 -25.77 20.80 46.55
CA ASN A 259 -25.54 22.21 46.85
C ASN A 259 -25.28 22.32 48.36
N HIS A 260 -24.10 22.78 48.78
CA HIS A 260 -23.83 23.21 50.16
C HIS A 260 -23.45 24.68 50.14
N ARG A 261 -24.36 25.55 50.60
CA ARG A 261 -24.03 26.89 51.08
C ARG A 261 -23.90 26.81 52.60
N GLY A 262 -22.69 27.04 53.10
CA GLY A 262 -22.42 27.38 54.50
C GLY A 262 -22.47 28.89 54.66
N ALA A 263 -23.01 29.32 55.80
CA ALA A 263 -23.09 30.68 56.26
C ALA A 263 -21.73 31.18 56.77
N GLU A 264 -21.44 32.45 56.49
CA GLU A 264 -20.92 33.48 57.41
C GLU A 264 -20.98 34.84 56.71
#